data_AF-A0A976GVI8-F1
#
_entry.id   AF-A0A976GVI8-F1
#
_cell.length_a   1.000
_cell.length_b   1.000
_cell.length_c   1.000
_cell.angle_alpha   90.00
_cell.angle_beta   90.00
_cell.angle_gamma   90.00
#
_symmetry.space_group_name_H-M   'P 1'
#
loop_
_entity.id
_entity.type
_entity.pdbx_description
1 polymer ?
#
loop_
_entity_poly.entity_id
_entity_poly.type
_entity_poly.pdbx_seq_one_letter_code
_entity_poly.pdbx_strand_id
1 'polypeptide(L)'
;LDELRAQLAAARAQIEELQQANDEMRDRIRSQSEIINRAKDITPFSRPSFSRVKALARAAFLDLSKAPGGGWLLSMGSRVREFKTLVQIWDILCLEDWNLEDLLGDYLVSKYPLKKIVPVLTKFWNGFRICVYGNLVADVYGDLVSDDILSQAQNSFETWNHCLSG
;
A
#
# COMPACT_ATOMS: atom_id res chain seq x y z
N LEU A 1 -21.41 -21.81 52.27
CA LEU A 1 -20.46 -21.89 51.13
C LEU A 1 -21.18 -21.86 49.79
N ASP A 2 -22.26 -22.62 49.62
CA ASP A 2 -23.00 -22.66 48.34
C ASP A 2 -23.73 -21.34 48.02
N GLU A 3 -24.27 -20.65 49.02
CA GLU A 3 -24.88 -19.33 48.84
C GLU A 3 -23.88 -18.28 48.36
N LEU A 4 -22.66 -18.27 48.92
CA LEU A 4 -21.58 -17.40 48.47
C LEU A 4 -21.16 -17.71 47.03
N ARG A 5 -21.13 -18.99 46.65
CA ARG A 5 -20.82 -19.40 45.26
C ARG A 5 -21.91 -18.94 44.29
N ALA A 6 -23.19 -19.03 44.68
CA ALA A 6 -24.31 -18.53 43.88
C ALA A 6 -24.24 -17.01 43.70
N GLN A 7 -23.94 -16.26 44.77
CA GLN A 7 -23.76 -14.80 44.70
C GLN A 7 -22.58 -14.41 43.80
N LEU A 8 -21.46 -15.13 43.90
CA LEU A 8 -20.28 -14.88 43.05
C LEU A 8 -20.56 -15.17 41.57
N ALA A 9 -21.33 -16.22 41.28
CA ALA A 9 -21.77 -16.53 39.91
C ALA A 9 -22.71 -15.44 39.36
N ALA A 10 -23.69 -15.01 40.15
CA ALA A 10 -24.62 -13.94 39.76
C ALA A 10 -23.89 -12.60 39.52
N ALA A 11 -22.96 -12.24 40.39
CA ALA A 11 -22.16 -11.02 40.24
C ALA A 11 -21.27 -11.06 38.99
N ARG A 12 -20.68 -12.21 38.66
CA ARG A 12 -19.88 -12.38 37.43
C ARG A 12 -20.72 -12.21 36.16
N ALA A 13 -21.92 -12.79 36.14
CA ALA A 13 -22.83 -12.64 34.99
C ALA A 13 -23.22 -11.16 34.78
N GLN A 14 -23.47 -10.42 35.86
CA GLN A 14 -23.76 -8.98 35.76
C GLN A 14 -22.56 -8.17 35.26
N ILE A 15 -21.34 -8.51 35.68
CA ILE A 15 -20.14 -7.82 35.18
C ILE A 15 -19.99 -8.04 33.68
N GLU A 16 -20.21 -9.27 33.20
CA GLU A 16 -20.09 -9.61 31.78
C GLU A 16 -21.14 -8.87 30.93
N GLU A 17 -22.40 -8.83 31.39
CA GLU A 17 -23.48 -8.08 30.73
C GLU A 17 -23.17 -6.58 30.67
N LEU A 18 -22.70 -5.99 31.78
CA LEU A 18 -22.32 -4.58 31.82
C LEU A 18 -21.09 -4.27 30.97
N GLN A 19 -20.17 -5.21 30.79
CA GLN A 19 -19.02 -5.07 29.89
C GLN A 19 -19.46 -5.08 28.42
N GLN A 20 -20.30 -6.05 28.03
CA GLN A 20 -20.87 -6.10 26.67
C GLN A 20 -21.64 -4.82 26.33
N ALA A 21 -22.48 -4.34 27.24
CA ALA A 21 -23.21 -3.10 27.05
C ALA A 21 -22.28 -1.87 26.92
N ASN A 22 -21.18 -1.82 27.67
CA ASN A 22 -20.19 -0.75 27.56
C ASN A 22 -19.46 -0.78 26.21
N ASP A 23 -19.09 -1.96 25.73
CA ASP A 23 -18.40 -2.10 24.44
C ASP A 23 -19.33 -1.71 23.29
N GLU A 24 -20.60 -2.14 23.31
CA GLU A 24 -21.61 -1.68 22.35
C GLU A 24 -21.79 -0.15 22.36
N MET A 25 -21.84 0.47 23.55
CA MET A 25 -21.95 1.92 23.66
C MET A 25 -20.71 2.64 23.13
N ARG A 26 -19.51 2.10 23.36
CA ARG A 26 -18.27 2.65 22.82
C ARG A 26 -18.24 2.60 21.29
N ASP A 27 -18.68 1.51 20.69
CA ASP A 27 -18.77 1.37 19.24
C ASP A 27 -19.78 2.37 18.62
N ARG A 28 -20.91 2.58 19.30
CA ARG A 28 -21.88 3.61 18.91
C ARG A 28 -21.30 5.01 19.01
N ILE A 29 -20.60 5.34 20.10
CA ILE A 29 -19.97 6.65 20.27
C ILE A 29 -18.89 6.86 19.19
N ARG A 30 -18.10 5.83 18.88
CA ARG A 30 -17.06 5.89 17.85
C ARG A 30 -17.66 6.19 16.48
N SER A 31 -18.65 5.40 16.07
CA SER A 31 -19.33 5.59 14.77
C SER A 31 -20.03 6.95 14.66
N GLN A 32 -20.70 7.42 15.72
CA GLN A 32 -21.31 8.76 15.73
C GLN A 32 -20.27 9.88 15.70
N SER A 33 -19.15 9.72 16.42
CA SER A 33 -18.05 10.69 16.40
C SER A 33 -17.43 10.79 15.01
N GLU A 34 -17.29 9.69 14.29
CA GLU A 34 -16.83 9.69 12.89
C GLU A 34 -17.80 10.44 11.97
N ILE A 35 -19.12 10.23 12.13
CA ILE A 35 -20.14 10.96 11.36
C ILE A 35 -20.08 12.46 11.66
N ILE A 36 -19.98 12.83 12.94
CA ILE A 36 -19.90 14.22 13.38
C ILE A 36 -18.63 14.88 12.87
N ASN A 37 -17.48 14.20 12.94
CA ASN A 37 -16.22 14.73 12.44
C ASN A 37 -16.26 14.92 10.92
N ARG A 38 -16.88 13.99 10.18
CA ARG A 38 -17.12 14.14 8.74
C ARG A 38 -18.08 15.29 8.41
N ALA A 39 -19.08 15.55 9.25
CA ALA A 39 -20.05 16.62 9.04
C ALA A 39 -19.55 18.00 9.47
N LYS A 40 -18.68 18.05 10.49
CA LYS A 40 -18.07 19.30 11.01
C LYS A 40 -16.94 19.81 10.14
N ASP A 41 -16.31 18.95 9.34
CA ASP A 41 -15.29 19.38 8.40
C ASP A 41 -15.95 20.09 7.20
N ILE A 42 -16.20 21.39 7.39
CA ILE A 42 -16.77 22.34 6.40
C ILE A 42 -15.71 22.74 5.36
N THR A 43 -14.49 22.19 5.41
CA THR A 43 -13.53 22.43 4.34
C THR A 43 -14.20 22.04 3.01
N PRO A 44 -14.25 22.95 2.03
CA PRO A 44 -14.91 22.65 0.77
C PRO A 44 -14.22 21.41 0.24
N PHE A 45 -14.97 20.30 0.08
CA PHE A 45 -14.49 18.98 -0.32
C PHE A 45 -13.58 19.14 -1.53
N SER A 46 -12.31 19.45 -1.28
CA SER A 46 -11.40 19.88 -2.32
C SER A 46 -10.97 18.57 -2.91
N ARG A 47 -11.73 18.16 -3.93
CA ARG A 47 -11.63 16.87 -4.59
C ARG A 47 -10.14 16.59 -4.76
N PRO A 48 -9.60 15.58 -4.05
CA PRO A 48 -8.15 15.45 -3.93
C PRO A 48 -7.58 15.34 -5.33
N SER A 49 -6.71 16.29 -5.69
CA SER A 49 -6.14 16.31 -7.02
C SER A 49 -5.23 15.10 -7.18
N PHE A 50 -5.21 14.49 -8.35
CA PHE A 50 -4.34 13.34 -8.62
C PHE A 50 -2.88 13.63 -8.27
N SER A 51 -2.40 14.85 -8.56
CA SER A 51 -1.05 15.28 -8.21
C SER A 51 -0.79 15.21 -6.70
N ARG A 52 -1.75 15.66 -5.89
CA ARG A 52 -1.63 15.66 -4.42
C ARG A 52 -1.64 14.24 -3.86
N VAL A 53 -2.56 13.39 -4.33
CA VAL A 53 -2.64 11.99 -3.87
C VAL A 53 -1.39 11.22 -4.30
N LYS A 54 -0.88 11.46 -5.51
CA LYS A 54 0.36 10.87 -5.99
C LYS A 54 1.57 11.32 -5.18
N ALA A 55 1.62 12.57 -4.73
CA ALA A 55 2.68 13.06 -3.86
C ALA A 55 2.65 12.37 -2.48
N LEU A 56 1.46 12.20 -1.89
CA LEU A 56 1.30 11.44 -0.63
C LEU A 56 1.68 9.97 -0.79
N ALA A 57 1.19 9.32 -1.85
CA ALA A 57 1.52 7.93 -2.15
C ALA A 57 3.05 7.75 -2.26
N ARG A 58 3.74 8.64 -2.97
CA ARG A 58 5.20 8.63 -3.07
C ARG A 58 5.92 8.84 -1.75
N ALA A 59 5.41 9.73 -0.90
CA ALA A 59 5.95 9.95 0.44
C ALA A 59 5.84 8.68 1.32
N ALA A 60 4.81 7.86 1.06
CA ALA A 60 4.60 6.56 1.69
C ALA A 60 5.28 5.39 0.94
N PHE A 61 6.16 5.66 -0.05
CA PHE A 61 6.79 4.63 -0.90
C PHE A 61 5.81 3.76 -1.70
N LEU A 62 4.65 4.32 -2.05
CA LEU A 62 3.63 3.70 -2.88
C LEU A 62 3.57 4.35 -4.26
N ASP A 63 3.25 3.54 -5.26
CA ASP A 63 3.00 3.97 -6.62
C ASP A 63 1.51 4.03 -6.92
N LEU A 64 1.10 5.10 -7.59
CA LEU A 64 -0.30 5.33 -7.96
C LEU A 64 -0.44 5.45 -9.49
N SER A 65 -1.26 4.58 -10.08
CA SER A 65 -1.53 4.55 -11.51
C SER A 65 -3.02 4.38 -11.82
N LYS A 66 -3.43 4.59 -13.09
CA LYS A 66 -4.82 4.47 -13.52
C LYS A 66 -5.09 3.06 -14.03
N ALA A 67 -6.15 2.42 -13.54
CA ALA A 67 -6.53 1.08 -13.99
C ALA A 67 -7.09 1.12 -15.43
N PRO A 68 -6.82 0.09 -16.25
CA PRO A 68 -7.37 0.03 -17.61
C PRO A 68 -8.90 -0.18 -17.65
N GLY A 69 -9.48 -0.78 -16.60
CA GLY A 69 -10.93 -0.98 -16.45
C GLY A 69 -11.69 0.21 -15.87
N GLY A 70 -11.01 1.34 -15.64
CA GLY A 70 -11.52 2.43 -14.79
C GLY A 70 -11.15 2.21 -13.32
N GLY A 71 -10.98 3.30 -12.58
CA GLY A 71 -10.46 3.26 -11.21
C GLY A 71 -8.96 3.56 -11.12
N TRP A 72 -8.37 3.19 -9.98
CA TRP A 72 -7.01 3.54 -9.57
C TRP A 72 -6.30 2.34 -8.98
N LEU A 73 -5.02 2.18 -9.28
CA LEU A 73 -4.16 1.13 -8.75
C LEU A 73 -3.14 1.76 -7.82
N LEU A 74 -3.11 1.28 -6.58
CA LEU A 74 -2.06 1.57 -5.61
C LEU A 74 -1.15 0.35 -5.52
N SER A 75 0.16 0.54 -5.64
CA SER A 75 1.12 -0.55 -5.71
C SER A 75 2.35 -0.29 -4.86
N MET A 76 2.92 -1.35 -4.31
CA MET A 76 4.22 -1.33 -3.63
C MET A 76 4.98 -2.60 -4.00
N GLY A 77 6.00 -2.46 -4.84
CA GLY A 77 6.73 -3.61 -5.38
C GLY A 77 5.79 -4.59 -6.09
N SER A 78 5.64 -5.79 -5.53
CA SER A 78 4.79 -6.86 -6.07
C SER A 78 3.32 -6.79 -5.61
N ARG A 79 3.00 -5.99 -4.60
CA ARG A 79 1.63 -5.87 -4.06
C ARG A 79 0.86 -4.79 -4.81
N VAL A 80 -0.38 -5.10 -5.18
CA VAL A 80 -1.25 -4.19 -5.94
C VAL A 80 -2.67 -4.27 -5.40
N ARG A 81 -3.33 -3.12 -5.25
CA ARG A 81 -4.76 -3.04 -4.96
C ARG A 81 -5.46 -2.03 -5.84
N GLU A 82 -6.64 -2.42 -6.31
CA GLU A 82 -7.52 -1.56 -7.10
C GLU A 82 -8.55 -0.84 -6.21
N PHE A 83 -8.72 0.45 -6.47
CA PHE A 83 -9.67 1.34 -5.85
C PHE A 83 -10.60 1.94 -6.89
N LYS A 84 -11.88 2.08 -6.55
CA LYS A 84 -12.88 2.65 -7.47
C LYS A 84 -12.68 4.15 -7.65
N THR A 85 -12.32 4.86 -6.59
CA THR A 85 -12.16 6.31 -6.59
C THR A 85 -10.86 6.74 -5.93
N LEU A 86 -10.36 7.90 -6.36
CA LEU A 86 -9.15 8.50 -5.80
C LEU A 86 -9.34 8.94 -4.34
N VAL A 87 -10.59 9.23 -3.96
CA VAL A 87 -10.97 9.62 -2.61
C VAL A 87 -10.72 8.48 -1.62
N GLN A 88 -11.00 7.23 -2.01
CA GLN A 88 -10.71 6.07 -1.14
C GLN A 88 -9.23 5.97 -0.78
N ILE A 89 -8.35 6.22 -1.76
CA ILE A 89 -6.90 6.20 -1.54
C ILE A 89 -6.49 7.38 -0.66
N TRP A 90 -7.02 8.57 -0.94
CA TRP A 90 -6.78 9.77 -0.13
C TRP A 90 -7.15 9.55 1.34
N ASP A 91 -8.36 9.06 1.60
CA ASP A 91 -8.88 8.85 2.95
C ASP A 91 -7.97 7.90 3.74
N ILE A 92 -7.46 6.84 3.10
CA ILE A 92 -6.57 5.88 3.78
C ILE A 92 -5.17 6.49 4.00
N LEU A 93 -4.61 7.21 3.02
CA LEU A 93 -3.29 7.85 3.16
C LEU A 93 -3.27 8.99 4.18
N CYS A 94 -4.44 9.54 4.52
CA CYS A 94 -4.58 10.57 5.55
C CYS A 94 -4.77 9.99 6.96
N LEU A 95 -4.94 8.67 7.11
CA LEU A 95 -4.93 8.04 8.43
C LEU A 95 -3.50 8.05 8.98
N GLU A 96 -3.35 8.38 10.27
CA GLU A 96 -2.03 8.37 10.93
C GLU A 96 -1.47 6.95 11.05
N ASP A 97 -2.33 5.98 11.34
CA ASP A 97 -1.98 4.58 11.51
C ASP A 97 -2.73 3.71 10.50
N TRP A 98 -2.03 3.24 9.48
CA TRP A 98 -2.54 2.21 8.56
C TRP A 98 -1.54 1.06 8.45
N ASN A 99 -2.03 -0.17 8.47
CA ASN A 99 -1.20 -1.34 8.23
C ASN A 99 -1.10 -1.61 6.73
N LEU A 100 0.10 -1.93 6.25
CA LEU A 100 0.35 -2.24 4.84
C LEU A 100 -0.41 -3.50 4.38
N GLU A 101 -0.58 -4.48 5.28
CA GLU A 101 -1.35 -5.69 5.03
C GLU A 101 -2.84 -5.37 4.82
N ASP A 102 -3.42 -4.49 5.63
CA ASP A 102 -4.81 -4.06 5.47
C ASP A 102 -5.00 -3.19 4.21
N LEU A 103 -3.97 -2.40 3.85
CA LEU A 103 -4.00 -1.48 2.71
C LEU A 103 -3.90 -2.21 1.38
N LEU A 104 -2.94 -3.13 1.21
CA LEU A 104 -2.67 -3.78 -0.08
C LEU A 104 -3.15 -5.24 -0.12
N GLY A 105 -3.50 -5.83 1.03
CA GLY A 105 -3.85 -7.24 1.16
C GLY A 105 -2.67 -8.18 0.90
N ASP A 106 -2.94 -9.48 1.02
CA ASP A 106 -2.01 -10.57 0.64
C ASP A 106 -1.98 -10.83 -0.88
N TYR A 107 -2.63 -9.98 -1.68
CA TYR A 107 -2.85 -10.26 -3.09
C TYR A 107 -1.59 -10.08 -3.94
N LEU A 108 -0.97 -11.21 -4.29
CA LEU A 108 0.06 -11.35 -5.33
C LEU A 108 -0.50 -11.63 -6.74
N VAL A 109 -1.80 -11.48 -6.98
CA VAL A 109 -2.35 -11.85 -8.29
C VAL A 109 -2.48 -10.61 -9.18
N SER A 110 -1.39 -10.30 -9.87
CA SER A 110 -1.43 -9.39 -11.00
C SER A 110 -2.32 -9.99 -12.09
N LYS A 111 -3.60 -9.61 -12.14
CA LYS A 111 -4.41 -9.75 -13.39
C LYS A 111 -3.83 -8.91 -14.54
N TYR A 112 -2.86 -8.06 -14.25
CA TYR A 112 -2.16 -7.21 -15.20
C TYR A 112 -0.70 -7.62 -15.28
N PRO A 113 -0.21 -8.11 -16.43
CA PRO A 113 1.20 -8.42 -16.57
C PRO A 113 2.00 -7.13 -16.31
N LEU A 114 2.87 -7.18 -15.29
CA LEU A 114 3.86 -6.13 -14.94
C LEU A 114 4.71 -5.69 -16.15
N LYS A 115 4.69 -6.47 -17.25
CA LYS A 115 5.34 -6.21 -18.54
C LYS A 115 5.04 -4.84 -19.16
N LYS A 116 3.96 -4.13 -18.79
CA LYS A 116 3.66 -2.79 -19.34
C LYS A 116 4.07 -1.60 -18.47
N ILE A 117 4.57 -1.81 -17.25
CA ILE A 117 5.01 -0.71 -16.36
C ILE A 117 6.52 -0.40 -16.55
N VAL A 118 7.27 -1.29 -17.18
CA VAL A 118 8.72 -1.17 -17.35
C VAL A 118 9.22 -0.11 -18.36
N PRO A 119 8.49 0.41 -19.38
CA PRO A 119 9.11 1.37 -20.28
C PRO A 119 9.19 2.80 -19.69
N VAL A 120 8.64 3.06 -18.51
CA VAL A 120 8.75 4.37 -17.84
C VAL A 120 10.02 4.47 -16.98
N LEU A 121 10.50 3.35 -16.44
CA LEU A 121 11.75 3.35 -15.67
C LEU A 121 12.97 3.53 -16.58
N THR A 122 12.97 2.99 -17.80
CA THR A 122 14.12 3.18 -18.73
C THR A 122 14.30 4.62 -19.23
N LYS A 123 13.27 5.49 -19.20
CA LYS A 123 13.44 6.92 -19.54
C LYS A 123 13.85 7.80 -18.35
N PHE A 124 13.57 7.38 -17.13
CA PHE A 124 14.03 8.09 -15.92
C PHE A 124 15.50 7.74 -15.58
N TRP A 125 16.04 6.68 -16.20
CA TRP A 125 17.37 6.13 -16.00
C TRP A 125 18.49 6.78 -16.82
N ASN A 126 18.24 7.89 -17.51
CA ASN A 126 19.32 8.67 -18.16
C ASN A 126 19.96 9.74 -17.26
N GLY A 127 19.58 9.82 -15.98
CA GLY A 127 20.05 10.90 -15.09
C GLY A 127 20.36 10.54 -13.64
N PHE A 128 20.10 9.31 -13.18
CA PHE A 128 20.32 8.96 -11.77
C PHE A 128 21.08 7.65 -11.61
N ARG A 129 22.39 7.81 -11.41
CA ARG A 129 23.34 6.81 -10.92
C ARG A 129 22.91 6.40 -9.50
N ILE A 130 22.34 5.21 -9.32
CA ILE A 130 22.42 4.49 -8.05
C ILE A 130 22.74 3.02 -8.36
N CYS A 131 23.98 2.67 -8.05
CA CYS A 131 24.41 1.32 -7.76
C CYS A 131 23.52 0.74 -6.67
N VAL A 132 22.93 -0.43 -6.91
CA VAL A 132 22.68 -1.55 -5.99
C VAL A 132 21.68 -2.48 -6.70
N TYR A 133 21.87 -3.79 -6.54
CA TYR A 133 21.12 -4.91 -7.13
C TYR A 133 21.71 -5.60 -8.37
N GLY A 134 23.01 -5.90 -8.30
CA GLY A 134 23.59 -7.01 -9.08
C GLY A 134 23.14 -8.41 -8.58
N ASN A 135 22.63 -8.53 -7.35
CA ASN A 135 22.35 -9.84 -6.75
C ASN A 135 20.87 -10.19 -6.54
N LEU A 136 19.92 -9.27 -6.75
CA LEU A 136 18.48 -9.58 -6.55
C LEU A 136 17.77 -10.02 -7.84
N VAL A 137 18.38 -9.77 -9.01
CA VAL A 137 17.77 -10.12 -10.30
C VAL A 137 18.05 -11.58 -10.69
N ALA A 138 19.16 -12.16 -10.22
CA ALA A 138 19.50 -13.56 -10.49
C ALA A 138 18.53 -14.53 -9.81
N ASP A 139 18.11 -14.25 -8.57
CA ASP A 139 17.24 -15.17 -7.81
C ASP A 139 15.75 -15.11 -8.24
N VAL A 140 15.31 -14.02 -8.89
CA VAL A 140 13.90 -13.88 -9.32
C VAL A 140 13.71 -14.18 -10.82
N TYR A 141 14.77 -14.12 -11.63
CA TYR A 141 14.70 -14.26 -13.10
C TYR A 141 15.63 -15.34 -13.68
N GLY A 142 16.02 -16.35 -12.90
CA GLY A 142 16.97 -17.40 -13.31
C GLY A 142 16.66 -18.12 -14.64
N ASP A 143 15.40 -18.14 -15.10
CA ASP A 143 15.01 -18.87 -16.33
C ASP A 143 14.53 -17.97 -17.49
N LEU A 144 14.57 -16.63 -17.36
CA LEU A 144 13.96 -15.72 -18.36
C LEU A 144 14.90 -14.66 -18.93
N VAL A 145 16.16 -14.62 -18.50
CA VAL A 145 17.15 -13.74 -19.11
C VAL A 145 17.79 -14.46 -20.28
N SER A 146 17.38 -14.11 -21.50
CA SER A 146 18.01 -14.58 -22.74
C SER A 146 19.48 -14.15 -22.77
N ASP A 147 20.37 -15.04 -23.23
CA ASP A 147 21.82 -14.81 -23.37
C ASP A 147 22.14 -13.50 -24.12
N ASP A 148 21.26 -13.08 -25.02
CA ASP A 148 21.38 -11.81 -25.75
C ASP A 148 21.36 -10.59 -24.83
N ILE A 149 20.55 -10.61 -23.75
CA ILE A 149 20.44 -9.51 -22.78
C ILE A 149 21.70 -9.44 -21.91
N LEU A 150 22.24 -10.60 -21.51
CA LEU A 150 23.49 -10.67 -20.76
C LEU A 150 24.67 -10.20 -21.62
N SER A 151 24.74 -10.63 -22.87
CA SER A 151 25.75 -10.20 -23.84
C SER A 151 25.68 -8.69 -24.08
N GLN A 152 24.49 -8.12 -24.22
CA GLN A 152 24.30 -6.68 -24.44
C GLN A 152 24.71 -5.86 -23.21
N ALA A 153 24.44 -6.36 -21.99
CA ALA A 153 24.90 -5.73 -20.76
C ALA A 153 26.43 -5.79 -20.61
N GLN A 154 27.05 -6.91 -20.98
CA GLN A 154 28.48 -7.11 -20.90
C GLN A 154 29.25 -6.24 -21.91
N ASN A 155 28.77 -6.14 -23.15
CA ASN A 155 29.33 -5.25 -24.17
C ASN A 155 29.23 -3.77 -23.76
N SER A 156 28.14 -3.40 -23.08
CA SER A 156 27.96 -2.03 -22.57
C SER A 156 28.93 -1.71 -21.42
N PHE A 157 29.23 -2.71 -20.57
CA PHE A 157 30.21 -2.57 -19.50
C PHE A 157 31.65 -2.43 -20.04
N GLU A 158 32.04 -3.24 -21.01
CA GLU A 158 33.37 -3.17 -21.62
C GLU A 158 33.60 -1.84 -22.35
N THR A 159 32.57 -1.34 -23.05
CA THR A 159 32.60 -0.03 -23.70
C THR A 159 32.77 1.11 -22.69
N TRP A 160 32.09 1.01 -21.53
CA TRP A 160 32.24 2.01 -20.46
C TRP A 160 33.62 1.98 -19.81
N ASN A 161 34.18 0.78 -19.60
CA ASN A 161 35.51 0.62 -19.01
C ASN A 161 36.61 1.18 -19.93
N HIS A 162 36.45 1.03 -21.25
CA HIS A 162 37.34 1.66 -22.23
C HIS A 162 37.28 3.19 -22.20
N CYS A 163 36.11 3.79 -21.98
CA CYS A 163 35.95 5.24 -21.89
C CYS A 163 36.52 5.86 -20.60
N LEU A 164 36.75 5.06 -19.56
CA LEU A 164 37.36 5.53 -18.30
C LEU A 164 38.87 5.30 -18.21
N SER A 165 39.41 4.48 -19.11
CA SER A 165 40.81 4.06 -19.09
C SER A 165 41.70 4.83 -20.08
N GLY A 166 41.15 5.82 -20.78
CA GLY A 166 41.86 6.72 -21.69
C GLY A 166 41.70 8.17 -21.27
#